data_AF-A0A536PIL1-F1
#
_entry.id   AF-A0A536PIL1-F1
#
_cell.length_a   1.000
_cell.length_b   1.000
_cell.length_c   1.000
_cell.angle_alpha   90.00
_cell.angle_beta   90.00
_cell.angle_gamma   90.00
#
_symmetry.space_group_name_H-M   'P 1'
#
loop_
_entity.id
_entity.type
_entity.pdbx_description
1 polymer ?
#
loop_
_entity_poly.entity_id
_entity_poly.type
_entity_poly.pdbx_seq_one_letter_code
_entity_poly.pdbx_strand_id
1 'polypeptide(L)'
;MGNGKTFRLHEAAVETTRLPHPENWYREHDIDPDRKLWFWRNVLDDAFAATGAGFHDPMNRWVFYIDSENASDQAVGGNAGVALLPQHDLLGLVGRSIFPGEANVCRWVGGLGHELGHAFELPHPAGFRRFAFDRSGGSLMALGFRNYPETFLNPEDIEQLDRSDFFVHLDLDETPGSCSQLLTNA
;
A
#
# COMPACT_ATOMS: atom_id res chain seq x y z
N MET A 1 -6.57 1.18 15.57
CA MET A 1 -6.47 0.30 16.75
C MET A 1 -7.10 0.89 18.01
N GLY A 2 -7.14 2.23 18.18
CA GLY A 2 -7.89 2.86 19.28
C GLY A 2 -7.29 2.69 20.68
N ASN A 3 -6.11 2.08 20.77
CA ASN A 3 -5.41 1.74 22.00
C ASN A 3 -4.03 2.43 22.11
N GLY A 4 -3.77 3.49 21.33
CA GLY A 4 -2.50 4.22 21.33
C GLY A 4 -1.33 3.50 20.65
N LYS A 5 -1.49 2.26 20.16
CA LYS A 5 -0.47 1.58 19.37
C LYS A 5 -0.56 1.91 17.88
N THR A 6 0.59 2.13 17.25
CA THR A 6 0.79 2.27 15.81
C THR A 6 2.22 1.90 15.43
N PHE A 7 2.58 1.93 14.14
CA PHE A 7 3.94 1.71 13.67
C PHE A 7 4.74 3.02 13.60
N ARG A 8 6.07 2.92 13.72
CA ARG A 8 6.99 4.04 13.50
C ARG A 8 7.31 4.19 12.02
N LEU A 9 7.59 5.43 11.61
CA LEU A 9 8.20 5.71 10.31
C LEU A 9 9.72 5.83 10.48
N HIS A 10 10.45 5.53 9.41
CA HIS A 10 11.87 5.82 9.32
C HIS A 10 12.12 7.33 9.24
N GLU A 11 13.34 7.80 9.56
CA GLU A 11 13.77 9.17 9.29
C GLU A 11 14.91 9.16 8.27
N ALA A 12 14.74 9.70 7.06
CA ALA A 12 13.53 10.32 6.52
C ALA A 12 12.39 9.33 6.26
N ALA A 13 11.14 9.79 6.35
CA ALA A 13 9.97 8.94 6.11
C ALA A 13 9.78 8.56 4.63
N VAL A 14 10.38 9.33 3.72
CA VAL A 14 10.39 9.07 2.28
C VAL A 14 11.80 9.27 1.77
N GLU A 15 12.27 8.30 1.01
CA GLU A 15 13.54 8.33 0.30
C GLU A 15 13.28 8.09 -1.19
N THR A 16 14.05 8.76 -2.05
CA THR A 16 13.92 8.63 -3.51
C THR A 16 15.17 8.01 -4.08
N THR A 17 15.00 6.96 -4.89
CA THR A 17 16.09 6.33 -5.65
C THR A 17 15.68 6.14 -7.10
N ARG A 18 16.67 6.10 -8.00
CA ARG A 18 16.46 5.86 -9.42
C ARG A 18 16.83 4.41 -9.74
N LEU A 19 15.86 3.65 -10.20
CA LEU A 19 16.07 2.28 -10.67
C LEU A 19 16.77 2.27 -12.05
N PRO A 20 17.50 1.20 -12.41
CA PRO A 20 18.40 1.19 -13.57
C PRO A 20 17.69 1.14 -14.93
N HIS A 21 16.46 0.65 -14.99
CA HIS A 21 15.73 0.47 -16.24
C HIS A 21 14.73 1.61 -16.53
N PRO A 22 14.45 1.91 -17.82
CA PRO A 22 13.38 2.83 -18.20
C PRO A 22 11.99 2.25 -17.88
N GLU A 23 11.00 3.13 -17.76
CA GLU A 23 9.63 2.78 -17.35
C GLU A 23 9.03 1.56 -18.08
N ASN A 24 9.10 1.53 -19.40
CA ASN A 24 8.48 0.48 -20.20
C ASN A 24 9.11 -0.90 -19.98
N TRP A 25 10.37 -0.96 -19.55
CA TRP A 25 11.05 -2.21 -19.28
C TRP A 25 10.35 -3.02 -18.19
N TYR A 26 9.87 -2.37 -17.12
CA TYR A 26 9.26 -3.07 -15.99
C TYR A 26 8.00 -3.85 -16.36
N ARG A 27 7.21 -3.37 -17.33
CA ARG A 27 5.99 -4.08 -17.79
C ARG A 27 6.23 -5.01 -18.98
N GLU A 28 7.35 -4.89 -19.68
CA GLU A 28 7.64 -5.61 -20.94
C GLU A 28 8.66 -6.74 -20.77
N HIS A 29 9.55 -6.67 -19.78
CA HIS A 29 10.59 -7.68 -19.57
C HIS A 29 10.00 -8.98 -19.00
N ASP A 30 10.29 -10.09 -19.66
CA ASP A 30 9.87 -11.42 -19.24
C ASP A 30 10.79 -11.94 -18.14
N ILE A 31 10.21 -12.21 -16.97
CA ILE A 31 10.91 -12.69 -15.78
C ILE A 31 10.18 -13.87 -15.08
N ASP A 32 8.94 -14.16 -15.49
CA ASP A 32 8.11 -15.21 -14.90
C ASP A 32 7.18 -15.80 -15.96
N PRO A 33 6.93 -17.13 -15.99
CA PRO A 33 5.96 -17.72 -16.90
C PRO A 33 4.55 -17.11 -16.82
N ASP A 34 4.13 -16.60 -15.66
CA ASP A 34 2.90 -15.83 -15.51
C ASP A 34 3.18 -14.34 -15.71
N ARG A 35 2.74 -13.83 -16.87
CA ARG A 35 2.81 -12.42 -17.24
C ARG A 35 2.25 -11.49 -16.17
N LYS A 36 1.28 -11.94 -15.38
CA LYS A 36 0.70 -11.16 -14.28
C LYS A 36 1.77 -10.70 -13.27
N LEU A 37 2.85 -11.46 -13.11
CA LEU A 37 3.90 -11.19 -12.12
C LEU A 37 5.06 -10.36 -12.67
N TRP A 38 5.09 -10.03 -13.97
CA TRP A 38 6.25 -9.36 -14.57
C TRP A 38 6.57 -8.03 -13.91
N PHE A 39 5.61 -7.09 -13.86
CA PHE A 39 5.84 -5.78 -13.24
C PHE A 39 6.27 -5.89 -11.77
N TRP A 40 5.53 -6.69 -10.99
CA TRP A 40 5.84 -6.97 -9.60
C TRP A 40 7.29 -7.42 -9.40
N ARG A 41 7.73 -8.43 -10.15
CA ARG A 41 9.07 -9.00 -10.00
C ARG A 41 10.16 -8.09 -10.55
N ASN A 42 9.98 -7.56 -11.75
CA ASN A 42 10.95 -6.66 -12.38
C ASN A 42 11.25 -5.45 -11.48
N VAL A 43 10.20 -4.85 -10.89
CA VAL A 43 10.38 -3.70 -10.01
C VAL A 43 11.00 -4.10 -8.68
N LEU A 44 10.54 -5.18 -8.04
CA LEU A 44 11.05 -5.56 -6.72
C LEU A 44 12.50 -6.07 -6.77
N ASP A 45 12.91 -6.74 -7.85
CA ASP A 45 14.30 -7.16 -8.01
C ASP A 45 15.25 -5.94 -8.00
N ASP A 46 14.92 -4.90 -8.77
CA ASP A 46 15.70 -3.65 -8.80
C ASP A 46 15.55 -2.85 -7.50
N ALA A 47 14.34 -2.75 -6.94
CA ALA A 47 14.09 -1.99 -5.72
C ALA A 47 14.80 -2.60 -4.50
N PHE A 48 14.81 -3.93 -4.38
CA PHE A 48 15.53 -4.63 -3.33
C PHE A 48 17.03 -4.48 -3.50
N ALA A 49 17.55 -4.60 -4.73
CA ALA A 49 18.97 -4.37 -5.00
C ALA A 49 19.39 -2.92 -4.67
N ALA A 50 18.53 -1.93 -4.91
CA ALA A 50 18.82 -0.52 -4.70
C ALA A 50 18.72 -0.09 -3.22
N THR A 51 17.83 -0.70 -2.44
CA THR A 51 17.49 -0.24 -1.08
C THR A 51 17.93 -1.20 0.02
N GLY A 52 18.27 -2.45 -0.32
CA GLY A 52 18.49 -3.51 0.67
C GLY A 52 17.20 -4.05 1.30
N ALA A 53 16.04 -3.61 0.80
CA ALA A 53 14.75 -4.13 1.22
C ALA A 53 14.56 -5.60 0.85
N GLY A 54 13.55 -6.21 1.46
CA GLY A 54 13.16 -7.57 1.12
C GLY A 54 11.87 -8.00 1.80
N PHE A 55 11.37 -9.14 1.35
CA PHE A 55 10.26 -9.81 2.02
C PHE A 55 10.68 -10.31 3.40
N HIS A 56 9.72 -10.34 4.33
CA HIS A 56 9.89 -10.80 5.70
C HIS A 56 11.06 -10.13 6.44
N ASP A 57 11.37 -8.88 6.11
CA ASP A 57 12.33 -8.09 6.87
C ASP A 57 11.86 -8.04 8.35
N PRO A 58 12.68 -8.50 9.31
CA PRO A 58 12.28 -8.54 10.72
C PRO A 58 12.21 -7.15 11.35
N MET A 59 12.84 -6.15 10.74
CA MET A 59 12.98 -4.79 11.27
C MET A 59 12.11 -3.78 10.54
N ASN A 60 11.77 -4.02 9.27
CA ASN A 60 11.06 -3.04 8.46
C ASN A 60 9.85 -3.61 7.71
N ARG A 61 8.97 -2.69 7.34
CA ARG A 61 7.97 -2.87 6.29
C ARG A 61 8.22 -1.86 5.20
N TRP A 62 8.28 -2.33 3.98
CA TRP A 62 8.72 -1.55 2.84
C TRP A 62 7.52 -1.12 2.01
N VAL A 63 7.41 0.19 1.76
CA VAL A 63 6.43 0.75 0.86
C VAL A 63 7.16 1.35 -0.33
N PHE A 64 6.88 0.84 -1.52
CA PHE A 64 7.43 1.32 -2.76
C PHE A 64 6.34 2.01 -3.56
N TYR A 65 6.45 3.33 -3.67
CA TYR A 65 5.77 4.07 -4.72
C TYR A 65 6.68 4.13 -5.95
N ILE A 66 6.17 3.70 -7.09
CA ILE A 66 6.95 3.54 -8.30
C ILE A 66 6.39 4.45 -9.38
N ASP A 67 7.24 5.33 -9.91
CA ASP A 67 6.90 6.17 -11.06
C ASP A 67 7.02 5.38 -12.37
N SER A 68 6.22 4.32 -12.46
CA SER A 68 6.07 3.47 -13.64
C SER A 68 4.71 2.81 -13.68
N GLU A 69 4.14 2.71 -14.87
CA GLU A 69 2.83 2.08 -15.06
C GLU A 69 2.93 0.58 -15.35
N ASN A 70 2.16 -0.23 -14.62
CA ASN A 70 1.99 -1.64 -14.91
C ASN A 70 1.06 -1.87 -16.11
N ALA A 71 1.17 -3.01 -16.80
CA ALA A 71 0.14 -3.39 -17.76
C ALA A 71 -1.18 -3.75 -17.05
N SER A 72 -2.32 -3.63 -17.74
CA SER A 72 -3.65 -3.86 -17.17
C SER A 72 -3.89 -5.29 -16.68
N ASP A 73 -3.09 -6.25 -17.16
CA ASP A 73 -3.09 -7.64 -16.76
C ASP A 73 -2.06 -7.97 -15.67
N GLN A 74 -1.25 -7.00 -15.24
CA GLN A 74 -0.17 -7.19 -14.25
C GLN A 74 -0.61 -6.84 -12.84
N ALA A 75 -0.04 -7.55 -11.87
CA ALA A 75 -0.33 -7.42 -10.46
C ALA A 75 0.56 -6.38 -9.79
N VAL A 76 -0.05 -5.70 -8.82
CA VAL A 76 0.55 -4.80 -7.83
C VAL A 76 -0.16 -5.04 -6.49
N GLY A 77 0.35 -4.51 -5.39
CA GLY A 77 -0.28 -4.62 -4.08
C GLY A 77 0.70 -4.89 -2.94
N GLY A 78 0.24 -5.54 -1.88
CA GLY A 78 1.05 -5.87 -0.71
C GLY A 78 1.19 -7.37 -0.48
N ASN A 79 2.36 -7.77 0.00
CA ASN A 79 2.64 -9.13 0.46
C ASN A 79 3.91 -9.15 1.33
N ALA A 80 3.90 -9.98 2.38
CA ALA A 80 5.10 -10.45 3.09
C ALA A 80 6.10 -9.33 3.44
N GLY A 81 5.65 -8.23 4.02
CA GLY A 81 6.52 -7.13 4.41
C GLY A 81 6.70 -6.02 3.38
N VAL A 82 6.11 -6.13 2.19
CA VAL A 82 6.29 -5.20 1.08
C VAL A 82 4.95 -4.76 0.52
N ALA A 83 4.79 -3.46 0.26
CA ALA A 83 3.70 -2.88 -0.51
C ALA A 83 4.28 -2.18 -1.76
N LEU A 84 3.75 -2.50 -2.94
CA LEU A 84 4.14 -1.97 -4.23
C LEU A 84 2.96 -1.22 -4.86
N LEU A 85 3.11 0.08 -5.02
CA LEU A 85 2.12 1.00 -5.55
C LEU A 85 2.63 1.62 -6.86
N PRO A 86 1.97 1.40 -8.01
CA PRO A 86 2.41 1.90 -9.32
C PRO A 86 2.14 3.40 -9.51
N GLN A 87 2.46 3.93 -10.69
CA GLN A 87 2.38 5.36 -11.01
C GLN A 87 0.99 5.97 -10.74
N HIS A 88 -0.09 5.25 -11.03
CA HIS A 88 -1.43 5.75 -10.75
C HIS A 88 -1.69 6.04 -9.28
N ASP A 89 -1.07 5.31 -8.34
CA ASP A 89 -1.20 5.58 -6.92
C ASP A 89 -0.45 6.85 -6.51
N LEU A 90 0.73 7.11 -7.09
CA LEU A 90 1.44 8.38 -6.94
C LEU A 90 0.62 9.56 -7.46
N LEU A 91 0.10 9.43 -8.68
CA LEU A 91 -0.74 10.46 -9.30
C LEU A 91 -1.99 10.73 -8.46
N GLY A 92 -2.60 9.67 -7.92
CA GLY A 92 -3.77 9.75 -7.09
C GLY A 92 -3.58 10.56 -5.81
N LEU A 93 -2.41 10.45 -5.17
CA LEU A 93 -2.06 11.25 -3.99
C LEU A 93 -1.98 12.75 -4.28
N VAL A 94 -1.71 13.14 -5.53
CA VAL A 94 -1.68 14.55 -5.97
C VAL A 94 -2.96 14.97 -6.70
N GLY A 95 -4.06 14.22 -6.52
CA GLY A 95 -5.37 14.54 -7.08
C GLY A 95 -5.49 14.29 -8.58
N ARG A 96 -4.57 13.53 -9.18
CA ARG A 96 -4.61 13.15 -10.60
C ARG A 96 -5.02 11.69 -10.69
N SER A 97 -6.11 11.42 -11.39
CA SER A 97 -6.54 10.04 -11.64
C SER A 97 -6.98 9.89 -13.08
N ILE A 98 -6.56 8.80 -13.72
CA ILE A 98 -7.10 8.40 -15.02
C ILE A 98 -8.40 7.60 -14.88
N PHE A 99 -8.75 7.16 -13.67
CA PHE A 99 -9.97 6.41 -13.39
C PHE A 99 -11.11 7.39 -13.05
N PRO A 100 -12.21 7.39 -13.84
CA PRO A 100 -13.34 8.26 -13.59
C PRO A 100 -13.89 8.08 -12.17
N GLY A 101 -14.09 9.17 -11.44
CA GLY A 101 -14.61 9.15 -10.07
C GLY A 101 -13.59 8.83 -8.97
N GLU A 102 -12.32 8.53 -9.32
CA GLU A 102 -11.26 8.26 -8.33
C GLU A 102 -10.31 9.46 -8.12
N ALA A 103 -10.74 10.69 -8.39
CA ALA A 103 -9.93 11.89 -8.09
C ALA A 103 -9.87 12.22 -6.58
N ASN A 104 -10.60 11.48 -5.74
CA ASN A 104 -10.57 11.64 -4.29
C ASN A 104 -9.25 11.10 -3.73
N VAL A 105 -8.37 12.01 -3.27
CA VAL A 105 -7.06 11.66 -2.65
C VAL A 105 -7.21 10.66 -1.51
N CYS A 106 -8.29 10.75 -0.73
CA CYS A 106 -8.50 9.84 0.39
C CYS A 106 -8.62 8.36 -0.04
N ARG A 107 -9.14 8.06 -1.23
CA ARG A 107 -9.13 6.68 -1.77
C ARG A 107 -7.72 6.16 -1.96
N TRP A 108 -6.78 7.01 -2.38
CA TRP A 108 -5.39 6.63 -2.64
C TRP A 108 -4.60 6.45 -1.34
N VAL A 109 -4.88 7.30 -0.34
CA VAL A 109 -4.41 7.08 1.04
C VAL A 109 -4.98 5.78 1.62
N GLY A 110 -6.25 5.49 1.37
CA GLY A 110 -6.87 4.22 1.74
C GLY A 110 -6.22 3.02 1.05
N GLY A 111 -5.92 3.14 -0.25
CA GLY A 111 -5.23 2.12 -1.03
C GLY A 111 -3.87 1.76 -0.44
N LEU A 112 -3.08 2.77 -0.07
CA LEU A 112 -1.86 2.55 0.72
C LEU A 112 -2.14 1.79 2.01
N GLY A 113 -3.16 2.20 2.76
CA GLY A 113 -3.55 1.52 4.00
C GLY A 113 -3.89 0.03 3.80
N HIS A 114 -4.54 -0.32 2.69
CA HIS A 114 -4.85 -1.70 2.32
C HIS A 114 -3.58 -2.52 2.04
N GLU A 115 -2.72 -2.02 1.14
CA GLU A 115 -1.50 -2.75 0.77
C GLU A 115 -0.49 -2.81 1.91
N LEU A 116 -0.42 -1.77 2.74
CA LEU A 116 0.37 -1.79 3.96
C LEU A 116 -0.17 -2.80 4.97
N GLY A 117 -1.49 -2.97 5.06
CA GLY A 117 -2.11 -4.05 5.83
C GLY A 117 -1.61 -5.43 5.39
N HIS A 118 -1.54 -5.68 4.07
CA HIS A 118 -0.95 -6.91 3.54
C HIS A 118 0.56 -7.04 3.82
N ALA A 119 1.30 -5.92 3.80
CA ALA A 119 2.70 -5.92 4.23
C ALA A 119 2.83 -6.31 5.72
N PHE A 120 1.87 -5.93 6.56
CA PHE A 120 1.72 -6.40 7.95
C PHE A 120 1.05 -7.77 8.09
N GLU A 121 0.97 -8.54 7.01
CA GLU A 121 0.47 -9.92 6.96
C GLU A 121 -1.04 -10.07 7.25
N LEU A 122 -1.80 -8.97 7.16
CA LEU A 122 -3.26 -9.05 7.24
C LEU A 122 -3.82 -9.65 5.94
N PRO A 123 -4.66 -10.70 6.00
CA PRO A 123 -5.34 -11.22 4.82
C PRO A 123 -6.55 -10.35 4.45
N HIS A 124 -7.13 -10.60 3.27
CA HIS A 124 -8.52 -10.20 3.06
C HIS A 124 -9.45 -10.94 4.06
N PRO A 125 -10.57 -10.33 4.48
CA PRO A 125 -11.52 -10.98 5.39
C PRO A 125 -11.99 -12.33 4.86
N ALA A 126 -12.20 -13.30 5.77
CA ALA A 126 -12.68 -14.62 5.39
C ALA A 126 -14.04 -14.52 4.66
N GLY A 127 -14.15 -15.22 3.52
CA GLY A 127 -15.35 -15.17 2.70
C GLY A 127 -15.45 -13.95 1.78
N PHE A 128 -14.47 -13.03 1.82
CA PHE A 128 -14.35 -11.96 0.83
C PHE A 128 -14.34 -12.57 -0.58
N ARG A 129 -15.30 -12.13 -1.39
CA ARG A 129 -15.32 -12.40 -2.82
C ARG A 129 -15.17 -11.06 -3.50
N ARG A 130 -14.18 -10.95 -4.39
CA ARG A 130 -14.09 -9.82 -5.33
C ARG A 130 -15.50 -9.64 -5.93
N PHE A 131 -16.12 -8.48 -5.69
CA PHE A 131 -17.48 -8.08 -6.11
C PHE A 131 -18.69 -8.50 -5.24
N ALA A 132 -18.51 -9.11 -4.06
CA ALA A 132 -19.61 -9.28 -3.09
C ALA A 132 -19.57 -8.18 -2.03
N PHE A 133 -20.53 -7.26 -2.06
CA PHE A 133 -20.75 -6.28 -0.99
C PHE A 133 -21.54 -6.93 0.14
N ASP A 134 -20.88 -7.71 0.98
CA ASP A 134 -21.41 -8.06 2.30
C ASP A 134 -20.91 -7.05 3.36
N ARG A 135 -21.23 -7.29 4.64
CA ARG A 135 -20.79 -6.41 5.74
C ARG A 135 -19.26 -6.30 5.88
N SER A 136 -18.50 -7.28 5.37
CA SER A 136 -17.02 -7.22 5.36
C SER A 136 -16.48 -6.25 4.31
N GLY A 137 -17.29 -5.90 3.30
CA GLY A 137 -16.89 -5.01 2.20
C GLY A 137 -16.47 -3.61 2.66
N GLY A 138 -16.96 -3.14 3.82
CA GLY A 138 -16.58 -1.85 4.39
C GLY A 138 -15.24 -1.85 5.15
N SER A 139 -14.64 -3.00 5.39
CA SER A 139 -13.33 -3.09 6.07
C SER A 139 -12.19 -2.61 5.16
N LEU A 140 -11.13 -2.07 5.78
CA LEU A 140 -9.96 -1.56 5.07
C LEU A 140 -9.30 -2.69 4.26
N MET A 141 -9.22 -3.89 4.83
CA MET A 141 -8.70 -5.09 4.18
C MET A 141 -9.66 -5.70 3.13
N ALA A 142 -10.77 -5.05 2.81
CA ALA A 142 -11.65 -5.42 1.70
C ALA A 142 -11.80 -4.25 0.71
N LEU A 143 -13.01 -3.70 0.52
CA LEU A 143 -13.27 -2.58 -0.38
C LEU A 143 -13.35 -1.23 0.36
N GLY A 144 -13.20 -1.23 1.69
CA GLY A 144 -13.34 -0.05 2.53
C GLY A 144 -12.28 1.03 2.26
N PHE A 145 -11.13 0.65 1.71
CA PHE A 145 -10.09 1.59 1.28
C PHE A 145 -10.62 2.65 0.29
N ARG A 146 -11.65 2.32 -0.51
CA ARG A 146 -12.28 3.25 -1.46
C ARG A 146 -13.03 4.39 -0.76
N ASN A 147 -13.49 4.16 0.46
CA ASN A 147 -14.26 5.10 1.26
C ASN A 147 -13.44 5.72 2.40
N TYR A 148 -12.13 5.45 2.45
CA TYR A 148 -11.26 6.00 3.50
C TYR A 148 -11.47 7.53 3.63
N PRO A 149 -11.53 8.09 4.86
CA PRO A 149 -11.29 7.44 6.15
C PRO A 149 -12.52 6.73 6.75
N GLU A 150 -13.67 6.68 6.06
CA GLU A 150 -14.90 6.01 6.52
C GLU A 150 -14.82 4.49 6.32
N THR A 151 -13.85 3.86 7.01
CA THR A 151 -13.59 2.42 6.99
C THR A 151 -13.09 1.94 8.35
N PHE A 152 -12.87 0.65 8.51
CA PHE A 152 -12.44 0.04 9.77
C PHE A 152 -11.55 -1.18 9.52
N LEU A 153 -10.71 -1.50 10.50
CA LEU A 153 -10.08 -2.83 10.59
C LEU A 153 -11.02 -3.76 11.34
N ASN A 154 -11.12 -5.03 10.93
CA ASN A 154 -11.90 -6.01 11.68
C ASN A 154 -11.25 -6.30 13.05
N PRO A 155 -11.99 -6.83 14.03
CA PRO A 155 -11.42 -7.22 15.31
C PRO A 155 -10.21 -8.14 15.18
N GLU A 156 -10.24 -9.11 14.26
CA GLU A 156 -9.15 -10.05 14.00
C GLU A 156 -7.90 -9.35 13.44
N ASP A 157 -8.09 -8.37 12.54
CA ASP A 157 -7.01 -7.55 12.00
C ASP A 157 -6.33 -6.77 13.14
N ILE A 158 -7.13 -6.15 14.01
CA ILE A 158 -6.63 -5.39 15.16
C ILE A 158 -5.87 -6.30 16.14
N GLU A 159 -6.40 -7.50 16.42
CA GLU A 159 -5.74 -8.46 17.31
C GLU A 159 -4.39 -8.94 16.74
N GLN A 160 -4.30 -9.15 15.43
CA GLN A 160 -3.04 -9.51 14.78
C GLN A 160 -2.02 -8.36 14.83
N LEU A 161 -2.43 -7.14 14.50
CA LEU A 161 -1.55 -5.97 14.58
C LEU A 161 -1.11 -5.68 16.01
N ASP A 162 -1.98 -5.85 17.00
CA ASP A 162 -1.63 -5.59 18.42
C ASP A 162 -0.56 -6.56 18.97
N ARG A 163 -0.47 -7.76 18.38
CA ARG A 163 0.56 -8.78 18.66
C ARG A 163 1.85 -8.60 17.85
N SER A 164 1.86 -7.70 16.87
CA SER A 164 3.02 -7.45 16.01
C SER A 164 4.04 -6.57 16.72
N ASP A 165 5.32 -6.94 16.65
CA ASP A 165 6.43 -6.15 17.19
C ASP A 165 6.60 -4.79 16.48
N PHE A 166 5.98 -4.63 15.30
CA PHE A 166 5.97 -3.36 14.57
C PHE A 166 5.02 -2.32 15.18
N PHE A 167 4.02 -2.75 15.96
CA PHE A 167 3.03 -1.86 16.55
C PHE A 167 3.34 -1.61 18.02
N VAL A 168 3.75 -0.39 18.31
CA VAL A 168 4.19 0.07 19.62
C VAL A 168 3.33 1.22 20.10
N HIS A 169 3.29 1.47 21.40
CA HIS A 169 2.72 2.73 21.89
C HIS A 169 3.55 3.89 21.37
N LEU A 170 2.87 4.83 20.70
CA LEU A 170 3.44 6.11 20.32
C LEU A 170 2.49 7.21 20.79
N ASP A 171 3.04 8.15 21.53
CA ASP A 171 2.36 9.40 21.81
C ASP A 171 2.49 10.27 20.55
N LEU A 172 1.39 10.42 19.82
CA LEU A 172 1.34 11.31 18.68
C LEU A 172 1.08 12.72 19.19
N ASP A 173 2.06 13.60 19.03
CA ASP A 173 1.97 15.01 19.47
C ASP A 173 0.91 15.81 18.69
N GLU A 174 0.48 15.28 17.54
CA GLU A 174 -0.51 15.91 16.66
C GLU A 174 -1.58 14.90 16.20
N THR A 175 -2.82 15.38 16.12
CA THR A 175 -3.89 14.66 15.44
C THR A 175 -3.57 14.64 13.94
N PRO A 176 -3.49 13.47 13.27
CA PRO A 176 -3.24 13.41 11.85
C PRO A 176 -4.25 14.28 11.08
N GLY A 177 -3.76 15.12 10.17
CA GLY A 177 -4.60 15.95 9.31
C GLY A 177 -5.49 15.11 8.38
N SER A 178 -6.54 15.72 7.84
CA SER A 178 -7.43 15.02 6.91
C SER A 178 -6.75 14.77 5.56
N CYS A 179 -6.91 13.58 5.00
CA CYS A 179 -6.48 13.27 3.62
C CYS A 179 -7.13 14.21 2.59
N SER A 180 -8.31 14.76 2.88
CA SER A 180 -8.99 15.74 2.02
C SER A 180 -8.29 17.09 1.96
N GLN A 181 -7.36 17.37 2.88
CA GLN A 181 -6.60 18.61 2.99
C GLN A 181 -5.18 18.47 2.42
N LEU A 182 -4.78 17.29 1.94
CA LEU A 182 -3.43 17.06 1.40
C LEU A 182 -3.12 17.98 0.21
N LEU A 183 -4.13 18.35 -0.58
CA LEU A 183 -3.96 19.22 -1.75
C LEU A 183 -4.15 20.72 -1.44
N THR A 184 -4.66 21.06 -0.25
CA THR A 184 -4.90 22.46 0.13
C THR A 184 -3.70 23.10 0.82
N ASN A 185 -2.75 22.27 1.27
CA ASN A 185 -1.56 22.69 2.00
C ASN A 185 -0.25 22.49 1.20
N ALA A 186 -0.35 22.17 -0.10
CA ALA A 186 0.77 21.94 -1.01
C ALA A 186 1.13 23.18 -1.83
#